data_AF-A0A6V7KXV3-F1
#
_entry.id   AF-A0A6V7KXV3-F1
#
_cell.length_a   1.000
_cell.length_b   1.000
_cell.length_c   1.000
_cell.angle_alpha   90.00
_cell.angle_beta   90.00
_cell.angle_gamma   90.00
#
_symmetry.space_group_name_H-M   'P 1'
#
loop_
_entity.id
_entity.type
_entity.pdbx_description
1 polymer ?
#
loop_
_entity_poly.entity_id
_entity_poly.type
_entity_poly.pdbx_seq_one_letter_code
_entity_poly.pdbx_strand_id
1 'polypeptide(L)' 'VQGNLHHKILLANFLAQTEALMKGKSSDQAKEELQKAGMNDEQVKLLLPHKVFEGNRPTNSILVKKITPFTLGALI' A
#
# COMPACT_ATOMS: atom_id res chain seq x y z
N VAL A 1 18.33 -4.87 20.42
CA VAL A 1 17.46 -4.94 19.21
C VAL A 1 16.65 -3.65 19.16
N GLN A 2 16.86 -2.80 18.14
CA GLN A 2 16.19 -1.49 18.03
C GLN A 2 14.66 -1.64 18.23
N GLY A 3 14.13 -1.01 19.27
CA GLY A 3 12.80 -1.23 19.85
C GLY A 3 11.68 -1.53 18.86
N ASN A 4 11.43 -2.81 18.62
CA ASN A 4 10.34 -3.34 17.81
C ASN A 4 10.25 -2.78 16.37
N LEU A 5 11.37 -2.32 15.79
CA LEU A 5 11.41 -1.64 14.49
C LEU A 5 10.82 -2.50 13.37
N HIS A 6 11.23 -3.77 13.26
CA HIS A 6 10.72 -4.68 12.25
C HIS A 6 9.21 -4.88 12.36
N HIS A 7 8.67 -4.96 13.58
CA HIS A 7 7.23 -5.14 13.79
C HIS A 7 6.44 -3.88 13.40
N LYS A 8 6.99 -2.69 13.66
CA LYS A 8 6.39 -1.42 13.19
C LYS A 8 6.37 -1.33 11.67
N ILE A 9 7.46 -1.69 10.99
CA ILE A 9 7.52 -1.71 9.52
C ILE A 9 6.51 -2.70 8.94
N LEU A 10 6.38 -3.89 9.53
CA LEU A 10 5.40 -4.90 9.12
C LEU A 10 3.96 -4.36 9.21
N LEU A 11 3.58 -3.78 10.35
CA LEU A 11 2.25 -3.23 10.55
C LEU A 11 1.97 -2.02 9.65
N ALA A 12 2.96 -1.16 9.42
CA ALA A 12 2.84 -0.04 8.50
C ALA A 12 2.53 -0.53 7.07
N ASN A 13 3.23 -1.55 6.60
CA ASN A 13 2.95 -2.15 5.29
C ASN A 13 1.57 -2.82 5.23
N PHE A 14 1.18 -3.55 6.28
CA PHE A 14 -0.15 -4.19 6.35
C PHE A 14 -1.29 -3.18 6.16
N LEU A 15 -1.21 -2.03 6.84
CA LEU A 15 -2.21 -0.95 6.73
C LEU A 15 -2.10 -0.21 5.39
N ALA A 16 -0.89 0.11 4.94
CA ALA A 16 -0.68 0.85 3.69
C ALA A 16 -1.20 0.09 2.46
N GLN A 17 -1.10 -1.25 2.45
CA GLN A 17 -1.57 -2.06 1.33
C GLN A 17 -3.10 -2.07 1.21
N THR A 18 -3.81 -2.21 2.33
CA THR A 18 -5.29 -2.20 2.31
C THR A 18 -5.81 -0.82 1.95
N GLU A 19 -5.15 0.24 2.42
CA GLU A 19 -5.43 1.62 2.03
C GLU A 19 -5.15 1.86 0.53
N ALA A 20 -4.02 1.38 0.00
CA ALA A 20 -3.67 1.52 -1.41
C ALA A 20 -4.66 0.78 -2.33
N LEU A 21 -5.10 -0.42 -1.93
CA LEU A 21 -6.10 -1.20 -2.66
C LEU A 21 -7.47 -0.50 -2.66
N MET A 22 -7.82 0.20 -1.58
CA MET A 22 -9.06 0.97 -1.48
C MET A 22 -8.99 2.28 -2.29
N LYS A 23 -7.96 3.10 -2.08
CA LYS A 23 -7.86 4.45 -2.67
C LYS A 23 -7.42 4.43 -4.13
N GLY A 24 -6.54 3.50 -4.49
CA GLY A 24 -5.84 3.56 -5.77
C GLY A 24 -4.95 4.81 -5.88
N LYS A 25 -4.70 5.25 -7.11
CA LYS A 25 -3.94 6.45 -7.47
C LYS A 25 -4.49 6.98 -8.79
N SER A 26 -5.02 8.19 -8.78
CA SER A 26 -5.61 8.81 -9.97
C SER A 26 -4.55 9.24 -10.99
N SER A 27 -4.98 9.49 -12.23
CA SER A 27 -4.13 10.04 -13.29
C SER A 27 -3.47 11.36 -12.88
N ASP A 28 -4.22 12.23 -12.20
CA ASP A 28 -3.71 13.55 -11.82
C ASP A 28 -2.63 13.45 -10.74
N GLN A 29 -2.85 12.57 -9.74
CA GLN A 29 -1.85 12.29 -8.71
C GLN A 29 -0.59 11.63 -9.29
N ALA A 30 -0.75 10.66 -10.20
CA ALA A 30 0.36 10.01 -10.88
C ALA A 30 1.15 11.01 -11.75
N LYS A 31 0.46 11.94 -12.42
CA LYS A 31 1.07 12.99 -13.23
C LYS A 31 1.88 13.96 -12.37
N GLU A 32 1.31 14.46 -11.27
CA GLU A 32 2.02 15.36 -10.34
C GLU A 32 3.26 14.69 -9.73
N GLU A 33 3.18 13.41 -9.36
CA GLU A 33 4.34 12.66 -8.86
C GLU A 33 5.44 12.52 -9.93
N LEU A 34 5.07 12.20 -11.17
CA LEU A 34 6.02 12.05 -12.28
C LEU A 34 6.68 13.40 -12.64
N GLN A 35 5.93 14.50 -12.59
CA GLN A 35 6.46 15.85 -12.79
C GLN A 35 7.40 16.27 -11.65
N LYS A 36 7.04 16.00 -10.39
CA LYS A 36 7.92 16.23 -9.23
C LYS A 36 9.19 15.38 -9.26
N ALA A 37 9.13 14.21 -9.88
CA ALA A 37 10.30 13.35 -10.11
C ALA A 37 11.25 13.88 -11.22
N GLY A 38 10.93 15.02 -11.84
CA GLY A 38 11.78 15.68 -12.84
C GLY A 38 11.75 15.04 -14.23
N MET A 39 10.69 14.30 -14.56
CA MET A 39 10.54 13.66 -15.87
C MET A 39 10.03 14.63 -16.93
N ASN A 40 10.50 14.49 -18.17
CA ASN A 40 10.04 15.29 -19.30
C ASN A 40 8.60 14.93 -19.69
N ASP A 41 7.86 15.88 -20.26
CA ASP A 41 6.43 15.70 -20.60
C ASP A 41 6.14 14.48 -21.50
N GLU A 42 7.07 14.14 -22.41
CA GLU A 42 6.96 12.93 -23.25
C GLU A 42 7.06 11.64 -22.43
N GLN A 43 7.98 11.60 -21.45
CA GLN A 43 8.16 10.47 -20.55
C GLN A 43 6.99 10.35 -19.58
N VAL A 44 6.46 11.48 -19.10
CA VAL A 44 5.26 11.51 -18.25
C VAL A 44 4.09 10.92 -19.01
N LYS A 45 3.83 11.34 -20.26
CA LYS A 45 2.74 10.79 -21.09
C LYS A 45 2.86 9.28 -21.31
N LEU A 46 4.07 8.78 -21.52
CA LEU A 46 4.31 7.35 -21.74
C LEU A 46 4.12 6.53 -20.45
N LEU A 47 4.55 7.05 -19.29
CA LEU A 47 4.53 6.35 -18.01
C LEU A 47 3.21 6.50 -17.25
N LEU A 48 2.42 7.53 -17.54
CA LEU A 48 1.15 7.81 -16.90
C LEU A 48 0.20 6.60 -16.85
N PRO A 49 -0.14 5.94 -17.96
CA PRO A 49 -1.09 4.82 -17.93
C PRO A 49 -0.61 3.63 -17.09
N HIS A 50 0.71 3.46 -16.93
CA HIS A 50 1.29 2.39 -16.13
C HIS A 50 1.36 2.70 -14.62
N LYS A 51 1.09 3.95 -14.22
CA LYS A 51 1.13 4.40 -12.82
C LYS A 51 -0.24 4.75 -12.23
N VAL A 52 -1.31 4.64 -13.01
CA VAL A 52 -2.68 4.76 -12.51
C VAL A 52 -3.09 3.45 -11.84
N PHE A 53 -3.67 3.56 -10.65
CA PHE A 53 -4.27 2.43 -9.94
C PHE A 53 -5.74 2.77 -9.70
N GLU A 54 -6.66 1.95 -10.21
CA GLU A 54 -8.11 2.23 -10.12
C GLU A 54 -8.66 2.19 -8.70
N GLY A 55 -7.97 1.52 -7.78
CA GLY A 55 -8.44 1.35 -6.40
C GLY A 55 -9.71 0.50 -6.34
N ASN A 56 -10.55 0.75 -5.32
CA ASN A 56 -11.82 0.08 -5.08
C ASN A 56 -11.73 -1.46 -5.06
N ARG A 57 -10.59 -1.99 -4.60
CA ARG A 57 -10.37 -3.43 -4.44
C ARG A 57 -10.67 -3.81 -2.98
N PRO A 58 -11.76 -4.55 -2.71
CA PRO A 58 -12.13 -4.88 -1.34
C PRO A 58 -11.10 -5.81 -0.68
N THR A 59 -10.85 -5.60 0.62
CA THR A 59 -9.94 -6.44 1.42
C THR A 59 -10.53 -6.71 2.80
N ASN A 60 -10.22 -7.88 3.37
CA ASN A 60 -10.53 -8.21 4.75
C ASN A 60 -9.25 -8.13 5.59
N SER A 61 -9.29 -7.35 6.66
CA SER A 61 -8.17 -7.18 7.60
C SER A 61 -8.50 -7.86 8.93
N ILE A 62 -7.75 -8.91 9.28
CA ILE A 62 -7.91 -9.61 10.56
C ILE A 62 -6.68 -9.31 11.42
N LEU A 63 -6.88 -8.62 12.55
CA LEU A 63 -5.82 -8.23 13.47
C LEU A 63 -5.97 -8.97 14.81
N VAL A 64 -4.90 -9.61 15.27
CA VAL A 64 -4.83 -10.29 16.57
C VAL A 64 -3.68 -9.73 17.41
N LYS A 65 -3.84 -9.72 18.74
CA LYS A 65 -2.84 -9.14 19.66
C LYS A 65 -1.49 -9.86 19.61
N LYS A 66 -1.51 -11.19 19.50
CA LYS A 66 -0.33 -12.07 19.40
C LYS A 66 -0.76 -13.43 18.85
N ILE A 67 0.10 -14.05 18.04
CA ILE A 67 -0.09 -15.44 17.63
C ILE A 67 0.30 -16.37 18.78
N THR A 68 -0.70 -17.07 19.31
CA THR A 68 -0.63 -18.09 20.36
C THR A 68 -1.33 -19.36 19.86
N PRO A 69 -1.14 -20.55 20.47
CA PRO A 69 -1.85 -21.76 20.07
C PRO A 69 -3.38 -21.58 20.04
N PHE A 70 -3.94 -20.87 21.01
CA PHE A 70 -5.37 -20.56 21.07
C PHE A 70 -5.83 -19.67 19.90
N THR A 71 -5.17 -18.53 19.68
CA THR A 71 -5.55 -17.61 18.60
C THR A 71 -5.29 -18.21 17.22
N LEU A 72 -4.27 -19.06 17.09
CA LEU A 72 -4.01 -19.79 15.85
C LEU A 72 -5.10 -20.82 15.58
N GLY A 73 -5.51 -21.58 16.61
CA GLY A 73 -6.63 -22.51 16.51
C GLY A 73 -7.97 -21.83 16.22
N ALA A 74 -8.18 -20.59 16.66
CA ALA A 74 -9.39 -19.82 16.34
C ALA A 74 -9.41 -19.24 14.91
N LEU A 75 -8.27 -19.21 14.21
CA LEU A 75 -8.15 -18.72 12.84
C LEU A 75 -8.29 -19.83 11.78
N ILE A 76 -8.14 -21.09 12.19
CA ILE A 76 -8.26 -22.30 11.35
C ILE A 76 -9.66 -22.86 11.50
#